data_AF-N9TBB3-F1
#
_entry.id   AF-N9TBB3-F1
#
_cell.length_a   1.000
_cell.length_b   1.000
_cell.length_c   1.000
_cell.angle_alpha   90.00
_cell.angle_beta   90.00
_cell.angle_gamma   90.00
#
_symmetry.space_group_name_H-M   'P 1'
#
loop_
_entity.id
_entity.type
_entity.pdbx_description
1 polymer ?
#
loop_
_entity_poly.entity_id
_entity_poly.type
_entity_poly.pdbx_seq_one_letter_code
_entity_poly.pdbx_strand_id
1 'polypeptide(L)'
;MVEKESIVEKIVIVEKEILENYCAIDQLDKRITNYIRERMNAINSDEDDIILKKAQTKLIKSYRALKYEQDHNPKLQQQLKEVHTQTQEIEQKAKIINAKDEDYHKHTYKLAKVDSKICRLQDTFISLYTKKLNLQGKINTLLEQENSLNEEINKLKEDSKTIQQTMEHKETELDDKNNVINQLKNQEEEIRGDIRQLQREIDEFQEEQKQIQKEFNEELNQIRTTLENERKNNNKLIEQLQTEKASVEEETTIMQQEFQKNEKVIEEKTMFIEQMKKKIDELKKEDKQITKEVEKAEKDVKVALNKRKAINDRFNEQNHDIEMRRKELEFTGINNDNPNKDLIGFDDNFQHHIQKTQKDVLYDRQKTANKFEVLLNRVEGKKVTEINEEEVQKRVEEELKQINSDNKVLTPIISSPNESEEEEMINPKVQALQEIEEIIKTSPILEREPEEKIKMKEQIQLLQRENELKQHQLQKEEECLIKEEENNQKLKMSVEEINERISKIADIVGLSSTSSFDVVVDKIMEMKKECDCLENKIKD
;
A
#
# COMPACT_ATOMS: atom_id res chain seq x y z
N MET A 1 -96.25 113.52 30.49
CA MET A 1 -95.72 114.68 31.24
C MET A 1 -96.19 116.00 30.65
N VAL A 2 -96.14 116.20 29.33
CA VAL A 2 -96.54 117.44 28.63
C VAL A 2 -97.99 117.91 28.93
N GLU A 3 -98.96 117.01 29.08
CA GLU A 3 -100.33 117.40 29.46
C GLU A 3 -100.50 117.84 30.93
N LYS A 4 -99.64 117.36 31.85
CA LYS A 4 -99.68 117.77 33.27
C LYS A 4 -99.17 119.20 33.45
N GLU A 5 -98.12 119.59 32.72
CA GLU A 5 -97.59 120.95 32.75
C GLU A 5 -98.61 121.96 32.20
N SER A 6 -99.30 121.63 31.11
CA SER A 6 -100.32 122.52 30.50
C SER A 6 -101.51 122.82 31.42
N ILE A 7 -101.93 121.87 32.26
CA ILE A 7 -103.06 122.08 33.19
C ILE A 7 -102.62 122.89 34.42
N VAL A 8 -101.43 122.61 34.96
CA VAL A 8 -100.88 123.40 36.08
C VAL A 8 -100.66 124.85 35.66
N GLU A 9 -100.16 125.08 34.44
CA GLU A 9 -99.96 126.43 33.89
C GLU A 9 -101.28 127.19 33.70
N LYS A 10 -102.35 126.52 33.26
CA LYS A 10 -103.70 127.10 33.19
C LYS A 10 -104.28 127.45 34.57
N ILE A 11 -104.06 126.62 35.58
CA ILE A 11 -104.52 126.91 36.96
C ILE A 11 -103.78 128.14 37.52
N VAL A 12 -102.46 128.23 37.33
CA VAL A 12 -101.66 129.37 37.78
C VAL A 12 -102.07 130.68 37.09
N ILE A 13 -102.42 130.63 35.80
CA ILE A 13 -102.93 131.80 35.06
C ILE A 13 -104.28 132.27 35.64
N VAL A 14 -105.20 131.35 35.92
CA VAL A 14 -106.52 131.68 36.50
C VAL A 14 -106.38 132.22 37.94
N GLU A 15 -105.51 131.65 38.77
CA GLU A 15 -105.23 132.17 40.12
C GLU A 15 -104.67 133.60 40.06
N LYS A 16 -103.79 133.89 39.09
CA LYS A 16 -103.22 135.23 38.90
C LYS A 16 -104.26 136.26 38.48
N GLU A 17 -105.15 135.92 37.53
CA GLU A 17 -106.26 136.81 37.13
C GLU A 17 -107.24 137.08 38.28
N ILE A 18 -107.53 136.08 39.12
CA ILE A 18 -108.40 136.27 40.30
C ILE A 18 -107.74 137.22 41.31
N LEU A 19 -106.44 137.09 41.56
CA LEU A 19 -105.71 137.99 42.47
C LEU A 19 -105.61 139.43 41.94
N GLU A 20 -105.37 139.62 40.65
CA GLU A 20 -105.32 140.95 40.01
C GLU A 20 -106.69 141.64 40.08
N ASN A 21 -107.78 140.91 39.84
CA ASN A 21 -109.15 141.43 40.00
C ASN A 21 -109.48 141.80 41.45
N TYR A 22 -109.06 141.00 42.44
CA TYR A 22 -109.22 141.33 43.85
C TYR A 22 -108.47 142.61 44.24
N CYS A 23 -107.26 142.81 43.71
CA CYS A 23 -106.45 144.00 43.96
C CYS A 23 -107.06 145.26 43.32
N ALA A 24 -107.67 145.14 42.14
CA ALA A 24 -108.38 146.23 41.48
C ALA A 24 -109.64 146.67 42.26
N ILE A 25 -110.37 145.72 42.84
CA ILE A 25 -111.54 146.00 43.70
C ILE A 25 -111.11 146.74 44.98
N ASP A 26 -110.02 146.33 45.65
CA ASP A 26 -109.50 147.01 46.85
C ASP A 26 -109.02 148.44 46.55
N GLN A 27 -108.41 148.67 45.38
CA GLN A 27 -108.03 150.02 44.94
C GLN A 27 -109.24 150.92 44.65
N LEU A 28 -110.30 150.35 44.06
CA LEU A 28 -111.58 151.05 43.86
C LEU A 28 -112.22 151.42 45.20
N ASP A 29 -112.20 150.53 46.18
CA ASP A 29 -112.79 150.76 47.50
C ASP A 29 -112.04 151.86 48.27
N LYS A 30 -110.71 151.89 48.18
CA LYS A 30 -109.88 152.99 48.71
C LYS A 30 -110.16 154.33 48.02
N ARG A 31 -110.35 154.34 46.70
CA ARG A 31 -110.71 155.57 45.94
C ARG A 31 -112.10 156.08 46.32
N ILE A 32 -113.09 155.19 46.43
CA ILE A 32 -114.45 155.55 46.87
C ILE A 32 -114.40 156.10 48.29
N THR A 33 -113.65 155.46 49.19
CA THR A 33 -113.49 155.91 50.58
C THR A 33 -112.82 157.29 50.67
N ASN A 34 -111.78 157.55 49.87
CA ASN A 34 -111.15 158.88 49.81
C ASN A 34 -112.07 159.94 49.19
N TYR A 35 -112.79 159.62 48.12
CA TYR A 35 -113.76 160.53 47.51
C TYR A 35 -114.89 160.91 48.49
N ILE A 36 -115.41 159.95 49.24
CA ILE A 36 -116.41 160.19 50.28
C ILE A 36 -115.84 161.08 51.39
N ARG A 37 -114.60 160.83 51.83
CA ARG A 37 -113.93 161.61 52.87
C ARG A 37 -113.63 163.05 52.44
N GLU A 38 -113.14 163.25 51.22
CA GLU A 38 -112.90 164.59 50.65
C GLU A 38 -114.20 165.38 50.49
N ARG A 39 -115.30 164.72 50.06
CA ARG A 39 -116.61 165.38 49.98
C ARG A 39 -117.19 165.72 51.35
N MET A 40 -117.01 164.88 52.37
CA MET A 40 -117.49 165.18 53.73
C MET A 40 -116.81 166.40 54.35
N ASN A 41 -115.54 166.67 54.02
CA ASN A 41 -114.81 167.82 54.55
C ASN A 41 -115.15 169.15 53.84
N ALA A 42 -115.83 169.10 52.68
CA ALA A 42 -116.12 170.28 51.86
C ALA A 42 -117.54 170.86 52.04
N ILE A 43 -118.38 170.26 52.89
CA ILE A 43 -119.79 170.63 53.01
C ILE A 43 -120.01 171.57 54.21
N ASN A 44 -120.26 172.84 53.92
CA ASN A 44 -120.74 173.89 54.82
C ASN A 44 -121.96 174.59 54.17
N SER A 45 -123.09 173.88 53.99
CA SER A 45 -124.39 174.46 53.63
C SER A 45 -125.50 173.39 53.66
N ASP A 46 -126.67 173.75 54.20
CA ASP A 46 -127.83 172.86 54.47
C ASP A 46 -128.52 172.29 53.20
N GLU A 47 -128.12 172.69 51.99
CA GLU A 47 -128.72 172.22 50.73
C GLU A 47 -128.05 170.93 50.21
N ASP A 48 -126.84 170.62 50.68
CA ASP A 48 -126.07 169.43 50.28
C ASP A 48 -126.46 168.14 51.02
N ASP A 49 -127.11 168.22 52.19
CA ASP A 49 -127.51 167.05 52.99
C ASP A 49 -128.64 166.22 52.34
N ILE A 50 -129.49 166.88 51.53
CA ILE A 50 -130.59 166.21 50.80
C ILE A 50 -130.06 165.43 49.58
N ILE A 51 -129.04 165.95 48.88
CA ILE A 51 -128.40 165.26 47.75
C ILE A 51 -127.55 164.08 48.25
N LEU A 52 -126.85 164.25 49.38
CA LEU A 52 -126.03 163.21 49.99
C LEU A 52 -126.86 162.02 50.49
N LYS A 53 -128.02 162.25 51.12
CA LYS A 53 -128.94 161.16 51.53
C LYS A 53 -129.51 160.38 50.34
N LYS A 54 -129.83 161.04 49.22
CA LYS A 54 -130.26 160.37 47.98
C LYS A 54 -129.13 159.53 47.36
N ALA A 55 -127.89 160.02 47.40
CA ALA A 55 -126.72 159.28 46.93
C ALA A 55 -126.38 158.08 47.83
N GLN A 56 -126.39 158.24 49.16
CA GLN A 56 -126.21 157.15 50.12
C GLN A 56 -127.26 156.06 49.96
N THR A 57 -128.53 156.42 49.76
CA THR A 57 -129.60 155.43 49.57
C THR A 57 -129.41 154.64 48.27
N LYS A 58 -128.93 155.28 47.19
CA LYS A 58 -128.56 154.58 45.95
C LYS A 58 -127.36 153.66 46.16
N LEU A 59 -126.30 154.14 46.82
CA LEU A 59 -125.08 153.37 47.06
C LEU A 59 -125.34 152.13 47.93
N ILE A 60 -126.13 152.27 49.00
CA ILE A 60 -126.51 151.15 49.88
C ILE A 60 -127.35 150.11 49.13
N LYS A 61 -128.24 150.54 48.24
CA LYS A 61 -129.01 149.61 47.38
C LYS A 61 -128.10 148.89 46.38
N SER A 62 -127.17 149.59 45.73
CA SER A 62 -126.20 148.98 44.81
C SER A 62 -125.26 148.00 45.52
N TYR A 63 -124.76 148.35 46.70
CA TYR A 63 -123.87 147.50 47.49
C TYR A 63 -124.56 146.23 48.00
N ARG A 64 -125.83 146.34 48.44
CA ARG A 64 -126.63 145.16 48.80
C ARG A 64 -126.91 144.25 47.60
N ALA A 65 -127.16 144.82 46.42
CA ALA A 65 -127.35 144.04 45.19
C ALA A 65 -126.06 143.30 44.77
N LEU A 66 -124.91 143.98 44.81
CA LEU A 66 -123.59 143.38 44.50
C LEU A 66 -123.18 142.30 45.50
N LYS A 67 -123.42 142.52 46.80
CA LYS A 67 -123.12 141.52 47.83
C LYS A 67 -124.05 140.30 47.74
N TYR A 68 -125.31 140.51 47.37
CA TYR A 68 -126.23 139.42 47.07
C TYR A 68 -125.79 138.63 45.82
N GLU A 69 -125.34 139.31 44.76
CA GLU A 69 -124.76 138.63 43.60
C GLU A 69 -123.48 137.88 43.97
N GLN A 70 -122.60 138.40 44.84
CA GLN A 70 -121.38 137.69 45.25
C GLN A 70 -121.68 136.44 46.09
N ASP A 71 -122.57 136.54 47.08
CA ASP A 71 -122.90 135.44 48.01
C ASP A 71 -123.85 134.41 47.37
N HIS A 72 -124.62 134.81 46.35
CA HIS A 72 -125.62 133.97 45.68
C HIS A 72 -125.35 133.80 44.18
N ASN A 73 -124.13 134.00 43.67
CA ASN A 73 -123.81 133.71 42.28
C ASN A 73 -123.83 132.18 42.06
N PRO A 74 -124.87 131.62 41.45
CA PRO A 74 -124.95 130.17 41.28
C PRO A 74 -123.84 129.66 40.34
N LYS A 75 -123.32 130.51 39.44
CA LYS A 75 -122.21 130.14 38.54
C LYS A 75 -120.90 129.92 39.29
N LEU A 76 -120.55 130.78 40.25
CA LEU A 76 -119.32 130.62 41.04
C LEU A 76 -119.40 129.42 41.99
N GLN A 77 -120.54 129.21 42.65
CA GLN A 77 -120.73 127.99 43.45
C GLN A 77 -120.70 126.71 42.61
N GLN A 78 -121.25 126.75 41.40
CA GLN A 78 -121.21 125.63 40.46
C GLN A 78 -119.78 125.36 39.97
N GLN A 79 -119.02 126.39 39.59
CA GLN A 79 -117.62 126.27 39.20
C GLN A 79 -116.74 125.75 40.35
N LEU A 80 -116.96 126.20 41.59
CA LEU A 80 -116.20 125.72 42.74
C LEU A 80 -116.47 124.24 43.04
N LYS A 81 -117.74 123.79 42.92
CA LYS A 81 -118.10 122.37 43.02
C LYS A 81 -117.48 121.54 41.90
N GLU A 82 -117.44 122.08 40.69
CA GLU A 82 -116.85 121.41 39.52
C GLU A 82 -115.33 121.28 39.66
N VAL A 83 -114.64 122.33 40.11
CA VAL A 83 -113.21 122.28 40.44
C VAL A 83 -112.94 121.29 41.57
N HIS A 84 -113.74 121.28 42.64
CA HIS A 84 -113.56 120.32 43.73
C HIS A 84 -113.75 118.87 43.26
N THR A 85 -114.73 118.64 42.39
CA THR A 85 -114.97 117.32 41.77
C THR A 85 -113.78 116.92 40.91
N GLN A 86 -113.26 117.83 40.06
CA GLN A 86 -112.07 117.58 39.25
C GLN A 86 -110.82 117.33 40.10
N THR A 87 -110.63 118.05 41.22
CA THR A 87 -109.52 117.81 42.15
C THR A 87 -109.62 116.42 42.78
N GLN A 88 -110.82 116.01 43.21
CA GLN A 88 -111.03 114.65 43.73
C GLN A 88 -110.77 113.58 42.66
N GLU A 89 -111.18 113.80 41.41
CA GLU A 89 -110.87 112.89 40.29
C GLU A 89 -109.36 112.82 40.02
N ILE A 90 -108.65 113.95 40.07
CA ILE A 90 -107.20 114.00 39.90
C ILE A 90 -106.51 113.25 41.05
N GLU A 91 -106.97 113.42 42.29
CA GLU A 91 -106.42 112.72 43.45
C GLU A 91 -106.64 111.19 43.34
N GLN A 92 -107.83 110.77 42.91
CA GLN A 92 -108.11 109.36 42.63
C GLN A 92 -107.22 108.82 41.51
N LYS A 93 -107.07 109.56 40.40
CA LYS A 93 -106.17 109.19 39.30
C LYS A 93 -104.71 109.11 39.76
N ALA A 94 -104.25 110.01 40.63
CA ALA A 94 -102.91 109.98 41.20
C ALA A 94 -102.69 108.75 42.09
N LYS A 95 -103.68 108.37 42.92
CA LYS A 95 -103.65 107.13 43.72
C LYS A 95 -103.55 105.89 42.83
N ILE A 96 -104.31 105.84 41.72
CA ILE A 96 -104.25 104.75 40.74
C ILE A 96 -102.88 104.69 40.06
N ILE A 97 -102.30 105.84 39.68
CA ILE A 97 -100.97 105.90 39.06
C ILE A 97 -99.90 105.40 40.03
N ASN A 98 -99.89 105.86 41.28
CA ASN A 98 -98.91 105.41 42.27
C ASN A 98 -99.00 103.90 42.53
N ALA A 99 -100.22 103.34 42.60
CA ALA A 99 -100.41 101.89 42.73
C ALA A 99 -99.88 101.12 41.51
N LYS A 100 -100.04 101.68 40.30
CA LYS A 100 -99.46 101.10 39.07
C LYS A 100 -97.93 101.21 39.03
N ASP A 101 -97.35 102.30 39.53
CA ASP A 101 -95.90 102.46 39.61
C ASP A 101 -95.26 101.47 40.60
N GLU A 102 -95.92 101.21 41.74
CA GLU A 102 -95.48 100.18 42.68
C GLU A 102 -95.54 98.76 42.06
N ASP A 103 -96.60 98.46 41.31
CA ASP A 103 -96.69 97.21 40.55
C ASP A 103 -95.64 97.14 39.43
N TYR A 104 -95.35 98.25 38.75
CA TYR A 104 -94.29 98.35 37.75
C TYR A 104 -92.91 98.06 38.34
N HIS A 105 -92.60 98.60 39.53
CA HIS A 105 -91.36 98.28 40.25
C HIS A 105 -91.27 96.80 40.62
N LYS A 106 -92.38 96.20 41.08
CA LYS A 106 -92.45 94.76 41.37
C LYS A 106 -92.23 93.90 40.13
N HIS A 107 -92.80 94.29 38.99
CA HIS A 107 -92.59 93.64 37.70
C HIS A 107 -91.14 93.78 37.22
N THR A 108 -90.55 94.96 37.34
CA THR A 108 -89.15 95.24 36.98
C THR A 108 -88.19 94.38 37.80
N TYR A 109 -88.44 94.25 39.12
CA TYR A 109 -87.66 93.37 39.99
C TYR A 109 -87.77 91.89 39.57
N LYS A 110 -88.99 91.43 39.24
CA LYS A 110 -89.18 90.05 38.75
C LYS A 110 -88.45 89.82 37.42
N LEU A 111 -88.46 90.79 36.52
CA LEU A 111 -87.76 90.72 35.22
C LEU A 111 -86.25 90.63 35.45
N ALA A 112 -85.67 91.50 36.27
CA ALA A 112 -84.24 91.44 36.62
C ALA A 112 -83.84 90.09 37.25
N LYS A 113 -84.73 89.47 38.04
CA LYS A 113 -84.51 88.13 38.59
C LYS A 113 -84.55 87.04 37.50
N VAL A 114 -85.40 87.18 36.49
CA VAL A 114 -85.42 86.29 35.33
C VAL A 114 -84.15 86.46 34.50
N ASP A 115 -83.73 87.69 34.22
CA ASP A 115 -82.49 87.97 33.49
C ASP A 115 -81.28 87.37 34.20
N SER A 116 -81.19 87.52 35.52
CA SER A 116 -80.13 86.87 36.32
C SER A 116 -80.15 85.35 36.20
N LYS A 117 -81.32 84.72 36.13
CA LYS A 117 -81.43 83.27 35.89
C LYS A 117 -81.02 82.89 34.48
N ILE A 118 -81.38 83.69 33.48
CA ILE A 118 -81.00 83.49 32.08
C ILE A 118 -79.48 83.55 31.95
N CYS A 119 -78.82 84.57 32.54
CA CYS A 119 -77.36 84.66 32.53
C CYS A 119 -76.70 83.42 33.15
N ARG A 120 -77.18 82.95 34.31
CA ARG A 120 -76.66 81.71 34.93
C ARG A 120 -76.86 80.49 34.05
N LEU A 121 -78.01 80.36 33.39
CA LEU A 121 -78.26 79.25 32.47
C LEU A 121 -77.33 79.31 31.26
N GLN A 122 -77.09 80.50 30.70
CA GLN A 122 -76.13 80.70 29.62
C GLN A 122 -74.71 80.31 30.04
N ASP A 123 -74.26 80.72 31.23
CA ASP A 123 -72.95 80.33 31.77
C ASP A 123 -72.83 78.82 31.93
N THR A 124 -73.87 78.15 32.47
CA THR A 124 -73.89 76.69 32.59
C THR A 124 -73.89 75.99 31.23
N PHE A 125 -74.61 76.53 30.24
CA PHE A 125 -74.64 75.99 28.89
C PHE A 125 -73.27 76.09 28.23
N ILE A 126 -72.61 77.26 28.32
CA ILE A 126 -71.26 77.47 27.81
C ILE A 126 -70.29 76.49 28.48
N SER A 127 -70.33 76.37 29.82
CA SER A 127 -69.48 75.44 30.57
C SER A 127 -69.67 73.98 30.13
N LEU A 128 -70.92 73.52 29.98
CA LEU A 128 -71.23 72.17 29.50
C LEU A 128 -70.80 71.96 28.05
N TYR A 129 -70.99 72.96 27.19
CA TYR A 129 -70.57 72.89 25.79
C TYR A 129 -69.05 72.80 25.66
N THR A 130 -68.29 73.60 26.41
CA THR A 130 -66.83 73.50 26.49
C THR A 130 -66.40 72.15 27.02
N LYS A 131 -67.07 71.61 28.06
CA LYS A 131 -66.78 70.27 28.58
C LYS A 131 -67.03 69.19 27.52
N LYS A 132 -68.11 69.29 26.74
CA LYS A 132 -68.39 68.39 25.62
C LYS A 132 -67.27 68.41 24.58
N LEU A 133 -66.82 69.60 24.15
CA LEU A 133 -65.73 69.73 23.18
C LEU A 133 -64.42 69.13 23.71
N ASN A 134 -64.09 69.37 24.98
CA ASN A 134 -62.91 68.79 25.61
C ASN A 134 -62.99 67.25 25.69
N LEU A 135 -64.16 66.69 26.01
CA LEU A 135 -64.35 65.24 26.02
C LEU A 135 -64.23 64.65 24.61
N GLN A 136 -64.76 65.34 23.60
CA GLN A 136 -64.63 64.91 22.21
C GLN A 136 -63.16 64.91 21.76
N GLY A 137 -62.37 65.93 22.13
CA GLY A 137 -60.93 65.95 21.90
C GLY A 137 -60.23 64.75 22.54
N LYS A 138 -60.55 64.43 23.81
CA LYS A 138 -60.00 63.25 24.50
C LYS A 138 -60.38 61.93 23.81
N ILE A 139 -61.61 61.81 23.33
CA ILE A 139 -62.07 60.61 22.60
C ILE A 139 -61.24 60.43 21.32
N ASN A 140 -61.02 61.50 20.55
CA ASN A 140 -60.21 61.42 19.33
C ASN A 140 -58.77 60.99 19.63
N THR A 141 -58.13 61.55 20.66
CA THR A 141 -56.79 61.14 21.08
C THR A 141 -56.74 59.68 21.52
N LEU A 142 -57.75 59.18 22.24
CA LEU A 142 -57.82 57.77 22.64
C LEU A 142 -57.99 56.85 21.43
N LEU A 143 -58.78 57.23 20.42
CA LEU A 143 -58.92 56.46 19.18
C LEU A 143 -57.60 56.39 18.40
N GLU A 144 -56.86 57.49 18.32
CA GLU A 144 -55.53 57.51 17.69
C GLU A 144 -54.55 56.60 18.44
N GLN A 145 -54.57 56.61 19.77
CA GLN A 145 -53.76 55.69 20.60
C GLN A 145 -54.16 54.22 20.39
N GLU A 146 -55.45 53.92 20.33
CA GLU A 146 -55.96 52.56 20.06
C GLU A 146 -55.48 52.05 18.68
N ASN A 147 -55.55 52.89 17.65
CA ASN A 147 -55.06 52.53 16.32
C ASN A 147 -53.55 52.27 16.31
N SER A 148 -52.76 53.13 16.95
CA SER A 148 -51.31 52.94 17.09
C SER A 148 -50.96 51.63 17.80
N LEU A 149 -51.66 51.32 18.90
CA LEU A 149 -51.46 50.07 19.63
C LEU A 149 -51.86 48.85 18.80
N ASN A 150 -52.93 48.93 18.01
CA ASN A 150 -53.32 47.85 17.11
C ASN A 150 -52.28 47.59 16.03
N GLU A 151 -51.67 48.64 15.47
CA GLU A 151 -50.56 48.50 14.51
C GLU A 151 -49.33 47.84 15.15
N GLU A 152 -48.96 48.24 16.39
CA GLU A 152 -47.88 47.61 17.14
C GLU A 152 -48.16 46.13 17.44
N ILE A 153 -49.38 45.79 17.86
CA ILE A 153 -49.78 44.40 18.10
C ILE A 153 -49.68 43.56 16.83
N ASN A 154 -50.06 44.12 15.68
CA ASN A 154 -49.96 43.40 14.41
C ASN A 154 -48.50 43.14 14.01
N LYS A 155 -47.62 44.14 14.17
CA LYS A 155 -46.17 43.96 13.95
C LYS A 155 -45.59 42.89 14.88
N LEU A 156 -45.92 42.93 16.17
CA LEU A 156 -45.46 41.93 17.13
C LEU A 156 -45.94 40.52 16.78
N LYS A 157 -47.14 40.36 16.24
CA LYS A 157 -47.64 39.07 15.75
C LYS A 157 -46.84 38.56 14.54
N GLU A 158 -46.52 39.45 13.60
CA GLU A 158 -45.69 39.11 12.44
C GLU A 158 -44.27 38.74 12.83
N ASP A 159 -43.66 39.52 13.73
CA ASP A 159 -42.33 39.23 14.30
C ASP A 159 -42.34 37.88 15.02
N SER A 160 -43.35 37.63 15.87
CA SER A 160 -43.49 36.35 16.58
C SER A 160 -43.60 35.16 15.62
N LYS A 161 -44.35 35.32 14.52
CA LYS A 161 -44.47 34.26 13.50
C LYS A 161 -43.14 34.02 12.78
N THR A 162 -42.42 35.08 12.46
CA THR A 162 -41.11 35.01 11.79
C THR A 162 -40.07 34.34 12.68
N ILE A 163 -40.06 34.67 13.98
CA ILE A 163 -39.20 34.03 14.98
C ILE A 163 -39.52 32.54 15.07
N GLN A 164 -40.80 32.17 15.14
CA GLN A 164 -41.21 30.77 15.19
C GLN A 164 -40.70 29.99 13.97
N GLN A 165 -40.92 30.51 12.76
CA GLN A 165 -40.43 29.88 11.53
C GLN A 165 -38.89 29.75 11.51
N THR A 166 -38.20 30.76 12.03
CA THR A 166 -36.73 30.72 12.15
C THR A 166 -36.28 29.65 13.13
N MET A 167 -36.97 29.47 14.27
CA MET A 167 -36.65 28.40 15.22
C MET A 167 -36.88 27.03 14.60
N GLU A 168 -38.03 26.79 13.96
CA GLU A 168 -38.34 25.51 13.28
C GLU A 168 -37.27 25.15 12.23
N HIS A 169 -36.83 26.14 11.45
CA HIS A 169 -35.73 25.94 10.51
C HIS A 169 -34.40 25.61 11.21
N LYS A 170 -34.07 26.28 12.32
CA LYS A 170 -32.85 26.02 13.09
C LYS A 170 -32.86 24.68 13.80
N GLU A 171 -34.02 24.19 14.26
CA GLU A 171 -34.18 22.84 14.79
C GLU A 171 -33.90 21.80 13.70
N THR A 172 -34.44 22.00 12.50
CA THR A 172 -34.17 21.12 11.35
C THR A 172 -32.68 21.12 10.99
N GLU A 173 -32.04 22.29 10.93
CA GLU A 173 -30.59 22.42 10.66
C GLU A 173 -29.74 21.72 11.73
N LEU A 174 -30.19 21.72 12.99
CA LEU A 174 -29.51 21.04 14.10
C LEU A 174 -29.63 19.52 13.99
N ASP A 175 -30.81 19.01 13.62
CA ASP A 175 -31.02 17.59 13.37
C ASP A 175 -30.20 17.07 12.19
N ASP A 176 -30.15 17.82 11.09
CA ASP A 176 -29.30 17.50 9.94
C ASP A 176 -27.82 17.42 10.33
N LYS A 177 -27.34 18.41 11.12
CA LYS A 177 -25.97 18.39 11.65
C LYS A 177 -25.71 17.20 12.56
N ASN A 178 -26.66 16.83 13.42
CA ASN A 178 -26.55 15.66 14.28
C ASN A 178 -26.46 14.36 13.46
N ASN A 179 -27.24 14.25 12.38
CA ASN A 179 -27.17 13.13 11.46
C ASN A 179 -25.80 13.02 10.78
N VAL A 180 -25.23 14.15 10.32
CA VAL A 180 -23.88 14.20 9.76
C VAL A 180 -22.83 13.78 10.80
N ILE A 181 -22.94 14.26 12.04
CA ILE A 181 -22.04 13.85 13.13
C ILE A 181 -22.09 12.35 13.37
N ASN A 182 -23.28 11.74 13.35
CA ASN A 182 -23.43 10.30 13.53
C ASN A 182 -22.84 9.50 12.36
N GLN A 183 -23.00 9.97 11.13
CA GLN A 183 -22.37 9.37 9.95
C GLN A 183 -20.84 9.41 10.05
N LEU A 184 -20.28 10.56 10.44
CA LEU A 184 -18.83 10.72 10.62
C LEU A 184 -18.29 9.81 11.73
N LYS A 185 -19.01 9.63 12.83
CA LYS A 185 -18.63 8.68 13.89
C LYS A 185 -18.59 7.23 13.40
N ASN A 186 -19.55 6.83 12.58
CA ASN A 186 -19.57 5.48 12.01
C ASN A 186 -18.38 5.27 11.05
N GLN A 187 -18.11 6.26 10.18
CA GLN A 187 -16.93 6.24 9.31
C GLN A 187 -15.62 6.20 10.11
N GLU A 188 -15.52 6.92 11.23
CA GLU A 188 -14.35 6.86 12.11
C GLU A 188 -14.14 5.45 12.68
N GLU A 189 -15.21 4.77 13.13
CA GLU A 189 -15.11 3.40 13.65
C GLU A 189 -14.76 2.37 12.56
N GLU A 190 -15.28 2.53 11.34
CA GLU A 190 -14.88 1.71 10.18
C GLU A 190 -13.38 1.85 9.90
N ILE A 191 -12.89 3.08 9.79
CA ILE A 191 -11.45 3.36 9.56
C ILE A 191 -10.60 2.79 10.70
N ARG A 192 -11.04 2.89 11.96
CA ARG A 192 -10.35 2.25 13.10
C ARG A 192 -10.36 0.73 13.02
N GLY A 193 -11.40 0.14 12.44
CA GLY A 193 -11.46 -1.29 12.11
C GLY A 193 -10.38 -1.67 11.09
N ASP A 194 -10.32 -0.94 9.98
CA ASP A 194 -9.36 -1.17 8.90
C ASP A 194 -7.91 -1.02 9.39
N ILE A 195 -7.61 0.02 10.19
CA ILE A 195 -6.29 0.22 10.79
C ILE A 195 -5.89 -0.98 11.65
N ARG A 196 -6.80 -1.51 12.47
CA ARG A 196 -6.53 -2.69 13.31
C ARG A 196 -6.27 -3.95 12.47
N GLN A 197 -6.97 -4.09 11.35
CA GLN A 197 -6.72 -5.20 10.44
C GLN A 197 -5.36 -5.10 9.77
N LEU A 198 -5.02 -3.94 9.19
CA LEU A 198 -3.72 -3.70 8.56
C LEU A 198 -2.57 -3.91 9.55
N GLN A 199 -2.75 -3.52 10.81
CA GLN A 199 -1.75 -3.76 11.86
C GLN A 199 -1.48 -5.26 12.06
N ARG A 200 -2.52 -6.10 12.07
CA ARG A 200 -2.38 -7.56 12.18
C ARG A 200 -1.68 -8.15 10.97
N GLU A 201 -2.04 -7.72 9.76
CA GLU A 201 -1.39 -8.17 8.52
C GLU A 201 0.11 -7.81 8.52
N ILE A 202 0.48 -6.62 9.00
CA ILE A 202 1.88 -6.22 9.16
C ILE A 202 2.61 -7.14 10.16
N ASP A 203 2.00 -7.43 11.30
CA ASP A 203 2.60 -8.31 12.31
C ASP A 203 2.81 -9.73 11.76
N GLU A 204 1.83 -10.27 11.02
CA GLU A 204 1.92 -11.56 10.34
C GLU A 204 3.07 -11.59 9.32
N PHE A 205 3.17 -10.58 8.45
CA PHE A 205 4.28 -10.50 7.49
C PHE A 205 5.65 -10.37 8.16
N GLN A 206 5.74 -9.68 9.30
CA GLN A 206 7.00 -9.60 10.06
C GLN A 206 7.41 -10.96 10.63
N GLU A 207 6.47 -11.76 11.12
CA GLU A 207 6.76 -13.12 11.59
C GLU A 207 7.12 -14.05 10.42
N GLU A 208 6.43 -13.97 9.29
CA GLU A 208 6.80 -14.70 8.07
C GLU A 208 8.23 -14.35 7.62
N GLN A 209 8.60 -13.06 7.62
CA GLN A 209 9.94 -12.63 7.27
C GLN A 209 11.01 -13.20 8.21
N LYS A 210 10.75 -13.22 9.53
CA LYS A 210 11.66 -13.82 10.51
C LYS A 210 11.82 -15.32 10.29
N GLN A 211 10.72 -16.02 9.98
CA GLN A 211 10.73 -17.45 9.73
C GLN A 211 11.52 -17.79 8.46
N ILE A 212 11.30 -17.09 7.35
CA ILE A 212 12.07 -17.25 6.11
C ILE A 212 13.56 -16.99 6.38
N GLN A 213 13.90 -15.95 7.14
CA GLN A 213 15.29 -15.64 7.46
C GLN A 213 15.94 -16.73 8.31
N LYS A 214 15.18 -17.37 9.21
CA LYS A 214 15.65 -18.51 10.00
C LYS A 214 15.89 -19.73 9.11
N GLU A 215 14.93 -20.09 8.26
CA GLU A 215 15.03 -21.22 7.33
C GLU A 215 16.23 -21.06 6.38
N PHE A 216 16.39 -19.86 5.79
CA PHE A 216 17.52 -19.56 4.93
C PHE A 216 18.88 -19.72 5.63
N ASN A 217 18.99 -19.26 6.88
CA ASN A 217 20.21 -19.41 7.68
C ASN A 217 20.48 -20.88 8.02
N GLU A 218 19.45 -21.67 8.30
CA GLU A 218 19.57 -23.10 8.55
C GLU A 218 20.06 -23.84 7.30
N GLU A 219 19.48 -23.58 6.13
CA GLU A 219 19.93 -24.14 4.85
C GLU A 219 21.37 -23.74 4.52
N LEU A 220 21.73 -22.46 4.69
CA LEU A 220 23.11 -21.99 4.48
C LEU A 220 24.11 -22.75 5.35
N ASN A 221 23.78 -22.99 6.61
CA ASN A 221 24.62 -23.74 7.52
C ASN A 221 24.72 -25.22 7.12
N GLN A 222 23.64 -25.84 6.67
CA GLN A 222 23.65 -27.21 6.15
C GLN A 222 24.52 -27.34 4.89
N ILE A 223 24.41 -26.42 3.94
CA ILE A 223 25.25 -26.39 2.74
C ILE A 223 26.72 -26.21 3.13
N ARG A 224 27.01 -25.28 4.05
CA ARG A 224 28.39 -25.02 4.51
C ARG A 224 29.03 -26.25 5.15
N THR A 225 28.30 -26.94 6.03
CA THR A 225 28.78 -28.16 6.68
C THR A 225 28.99 -29.30 5.68
N THR A 226 28.09 -29.45 4.70
CA THR A 226 28.22 -30.45 3.63
C THR A 226 29.46 -30.19 2.78
N LEU A 227 29.65 -28.97 2.30
CA LEU A 227 30.83 -28.58 1.52
C LEU A 227 32.13 -28.78 2.31
N GLU A 228 32.13 -28.48 3.61
CA GLU A 228 33.30 -28.69 4.45
C GLU A 228 33.64 -30.18 4.62
N ASN A 229 32.63 -31.05 4.70
CA ASN A 229 32.82 -32.50 4.72
C ASN A 229 33.31 -33.03 3.38
N GLU A 230 32.73 -32.59 2.26
CA GLU A 230 33.23 -32.95 0.92
C GLU A 230 34.68 -32.52 0.72
N ARG A 231 35.05 -31.32 1.16
CA ARG A 231 36.43 -30.84 1.10
C ARG A 231 37.38 -31.73 1.91
N LYS A 232 36.99 -32.16 3.12
CA LYS A 232 37.79 -33.10 3.92
C LYS A 232 37.94 -34.45 3.21
N ASN A 233 36.88 -34.96 2.60
CA ASN A 233 36.92 -36.22 1.86
C ASN A 233 37.82 -36.13 0.62
N ASN A 234 37.71 -35.04 -0.15
CA ASN A 234 38.58 -34.78 -1.30
C ASN A 234 40.05 -34.68 -0.87
N ASN A 235 40.36 -34.01 0.24
CA ASN A 235 41.72 -33.95 0.76
C ASN A 235 42.27 -35.35 1.11
N LYS A 236 41.48 -36.21 1.76
CA LYS A 236 41.87 -37.60 2.04
C LYS A 236 42.13 -38.38 0.75
N LEU A 237 41.28 -38.20 -0.26
CA LEU A 237 41.44 -38.85 -1.56
C LEU A 237 42.72 -38.37 -2.26
N ILE A 238 43.04 -37.08 -2.17
CA ILE A 238 44.31 -36.52 -2.69
C ILE A 238 45.51 -37.15 -1.99
N GLU A 239 45.49 -37.27 -0.66
CA GLU A 239 46.56 -37.93 0.11
C GLU A 239 46.74 -39.41 -0.29
N GLN A 240 45.64 -40.14 -0.49
CA GLN A 240 45.66 -41.52 -0.96
C GLN A 240 46.28 -41.62 -2.36
N LEU A 241 45.83 -40.79 -3.31
CA LEU A 241 46.36 -40.77 -4.67
C LEU A 241 47.85 -40.38 -4.72
N GLN A 242 48.29 -39.48 -3.85
CA GLN A 242 49.71 -39.14 -3.73
C GLN A 242 50.54 -40.32 -3.20
N THR A 243 50.01 -41.05 -2.23
CA THR A 243 50.66 -42.24 -1.68
C THR A 243 50.75 -43.35 -2.72
N GLU A 244 49.65 -43.62 -3.44
CA GLU A 244 49.60 -44.60 -4.52
C GLU A 244 50.55 -44.22 -5.66
N LYS A 245 50.56 -42.95 -6.06
CA LYS A 245 51.52 -42.43 -7.05
C LYS A 245 52.97 -42.71 -6.63
N ALA A 246 53.34 -42.39 -5.39
CA ALA A 246 54.70 -42.63 -4.90
C ALA A 246 55.05 -44.13 -4.90
N SER A 247 54.11 -45.00 -4.51
CA SER A 247 54.28 -46.46 -4.56
C SER A 247 54.50 -46.97 -5.98
N VAL A 248 53.73 -46.49 -6.96
CA VAL A 248 53.87 -46.87 -8.37
C VAL A 248 55.20 -46.35 -8.95
N GLU A 249 55.61 -45.13 -8.60
CA GLU A 249 56.92 -44.59 -8.98
C GLU A 249 58.05 -45.47 -8.42
N GLU A 250 57.97 -45.90 -7.16
CA GLU A 250 58.94 -46.82 -6.55
C GLU A 250 58.98 -48.17 -7.27
N GLU A 251 57.82 -48.82 -7.50
CA GLU A 251 57.73 -50.09 -8.21
C GLU A 251 58.31 -49.98 -9.63
N THR A 252 58.05 -48.86 -10.32
CA THR A 252 58.62 -48.58 -11.64
C THR A 252 60.15 -48.49 -11.59
N THR A 253 60.73 -47.85 -10.58
CA THR A 253 62.20 -47.78 -10.42
C THR A 253 62.82 -49.14 -10.14
N ILE A 254 62.18 -49.96 -9.30
CA ILE A 254 62.64 -51.33 -9.01
C ILE A 254 62.63 -52.17 -10.29
N MET A 255 61.52 -52.11 -11.03
CA MET A 255 61.36 -52.85 -12.28
C MET A 255 62.41 -52.42 -13.32
N GLN A 256 62.69 -51.11 -13.46
CA GLN A 256 63.76 -50.61 -14.33
C GLN A 256 65.14 -51.15 -13.92
N GLN A 257 65.44 -51.21 -12.63
CA GLN A 257 66.70 -51.79 -12.14
C GLN A 257 66.80 -53.28 -12.44
N GLU A 258 65.71 -54.04 -12.28
CA GLU A 258 65.68 -55.46 -12.65
C GLU A 258 65.86 -55.67 -14.15
N PHE A 259 65.23 -54.86 -15.00
CA PHE A 259 65.44 -54.90 -16.44
C PHE A 259 66.92 -54.67 -16.80
N GLN A 260 67.58 -53.66 -16.21
CA GLN A 260 69.00 -53.41 -16.44
C GLN A 260 69.90 -54.57 -15.99
N LYS A 261 69.57 -55.22 -14.86
CA LYS A 261 70.29 -56.42 -14.40
C LYS A 261 70.12 -57.57 -15.39
N ASN A 262 68.89 -57.82 -15.84
CA ASN A 262 68.58 -58.86 -16.81
C ASN A 262 69.27 -58.61 -18.16
N GLU A 263 69.32 -57.36 -18.61
CA GLU A 263 70.03 -56.94 -19.81
C GLU A 263 71.52 -57.30 -19.74
N LYS A 264 72.19 -56.95 -18.63
CA LYS A 264 73.60 -57.35 -18.40
C LYS A 264 73.81 -58.86 -18.40
N VAL A 265 72.91 -59.62 -17.76
CA VAL A 265 72.98 -61.09 -17.76
C VAL A 265 72.80 -61.66 -19.17
N ILE A 266 71.92 -61.07 -19.98
CA ILE A 266 71.73 -61.45 -21.39
C ILE A 266 73.00 -61.14 -22.21
N GLU A 267 73.62 -59.97 -22.02
CA GLU A 267 74.88 -59.61 -22.67
C GLU A 267 76.00 -60.61 -22.32
N GLU A 268 76.16 -60.94 -21.04
CA GLU A 268 77.14 -61.93 -20.56
C GLU A 268 76.90 -63.31 -21.20
N LYS A 269 75.64 -63.79 -21.20
CA LYS A 269 75.27 -65.06 -21.84
C LYS A 269 75.53 -65.02 -23.35
N THR A 270 75.28 -63.89 -24.00
CA THR A 270 75.54 -63.70 -25.44
C THR A 270 77.03 -63.79 -25.73
N MET A 271 77.87 -63.11 -24.95
CA MET A 271 79.33 -63.22 -25.05
C MET A 271 79.83 -64.64 -24.80
N PHE A 272 79.26 -65.34 -23.81
CA PHE A 272 79.60 -66.74 -23.53
C PHE A 272 79.23 -67.66 -24.71
N ILE A 273 78.03 -67.48 -25.28
CA ILE A 273 77.61 -68.22 -26.49
C ILE A 273 78.56 -67.92 -27.65
N GLU A 274 78.98 -66.67 -27.84
CA GLU A 274 79.95 -66.24 -28.86
C GLU A 274 81.31 -66.97 -28.67
N GLN A 275 81.81 -67.03 -27.44
CA GLN A 275 83.04 -67.76 -27.10
C GLN A 275 82.90 -69.26 -27.36
N MET A 276 81.77 -69.86 -26.96
CA MET A 276 81.49 -71.27 -27.21
C MET A 276 81.38 -71.58 -28.70
N LYS A 277 80.77 -70.69 -29.51
CA LYS A 277 80.74 -70.82 -30.97
C LYS A 277 82.15 -70.85 -31.56
N LYS A 278 83.03 -69.93 -31.14
CA LYS A 278 84.45 -69.91 -31.58
C LYS A 278 85.17 -71.22 -31.24
N LYS A 279 84.99 -71.70 -30.00
CA LYS A 279 85.60 -72.97 -29.54
C LYS A 279 85.07 -74.17 -30.33
N ILE A 280 83.77 -74.20 -30.64
CA ILE A 280 83.18 -75.23 -31.51
C ILE A 280 83.79 -75.17 -32.91
N ASP A 281 84.00 -73.98 -33.47
CA ASP A 281 84.62 -73.84 -34.79
C ASP A 281 86.10 -74.24 -34.80
N GLU A 282 86.84 -74.00 -33.71
CA GLU A 282 88.20 -74.52 -33.50
C GLU A 282 88.20 -76.04 -33.45
N LEU A 283 87.34 -76.64 -32.61
CA LEU A 283 87.20 -78.09 -32.52
C LEU A 283 86.79 -78.71 -33.87
N LYS A 284 85.92 -78.05 -34.65
CA LYS A 284 85.59 -78.50 -36.02
C LYS A 284 86.80 -78.46 -36.97
N LYS A 285 87.71 -77.50 -36.81
CA LYS A 285 88.95 -77.44 -37.61
C LYS A 285 89.91 -78.55 -37.19
N GLU A 286 90.05 -78.79 -35.89
CA GLU A 286 90.84 -79.90 -35.35
C GLU A 286 90.29 -81.25 -35.82
N ASP A 287 88.98 -81.47 -35.71
CA ASP A 287 88.32 -82.70 -36.16
C ASP A 287 88.51 -82.94 -37.67
N LYS A 288 88.40 -81.89 -38.50
CA LYS A 288 88.76 -81.96 -39.93
C LYS A 288 90.23 -82.31 -40.15
N GLN A 289 91.13 -81.83 -39.30
CA GLN A 289 92.57 -82.11 -39.40
C GLN A 289 92.87 -83.56 -39.02
N ILE A 290 92.30 -84.04 -37.91
CA ILE A 290 92.38 -85.44 -37.47
C ILE A 290 91.79 -86.35 -38.55
N THR A 291 90.64 -86.00 -39.12
CA THR A 291 90.01 -86.77 -40.22
C THR A 291 90.96 -86.93 -41.41
N LYS A 292 91.66 -85.87 -41.82
CA LYS A 292 92.67 -85.93 -42.90
C LYS A 292 93.87 -86.81 -42.52
N GLU A 293 94.30 -86.77 -41.27
CA GLU A 293 95.39 -87.61 -40.78
C GLU A 293 95.00 -89.09 -40.73
N VAL A 294 93.77 -89.40 -40.32
CA VAL A 294 93.20 -90.75 -40.36
C VAL A 294 93.08 -91.27 -41.79
N GLU A 295 92.55 -90.48 -42.74
CA GLU A 295 92.50 -90.87 -44.17
C GLU A 295 93.89 -91.17 -44.75
N LYS A 296 94.90 -90.40 -44.33
CA LYS A 296 96.30 -90.64 -44.71
C LYS A 296 96.83 -91.93 -44.10
N ALA A 297 96.59 -92.15 -42.81
CA ALA A 297 96.98 -93.39 -42.13
C ALA A 297 96.30 -94.62 -42.73
N GLU A 298 95.01 -94.54 -43.07
CA GLU A 298 94.28 -95.61 -43.76
C GLU A 298 94.89 -95.95 -45.13
N LYS A 299 95.28 -94.93 -45.92
CA LYS A 299 95.99 -95.14 -47.19
C LYS A 299 97.33 -95.84 -46.95
N ASP A 300 98.09 -95.40 -45.96
CA ASP A 300 99.39 -95.99 -45.63
C ASP A 300 99.26 -97.45 -45.16
N VAL A 301 98.25 -97.75 -44.33
CA VAL A 301 97.93 -99.13 -43.90
C VAL A 301 97.51 -100.00 -45.08
N LYS A 302 96.70 -99.49 -46.00
CA LYS A 302 96.29 -100.22 -47.21
C LYS A 302 97.48 -100.56 -48.12
N VAL A 303 98.43 -99.64 -48.25
CA VAL A 303 99.71 -99.90 -48.96
C VAL A 303 100.53 -100.97 -48.24
N ALA A 304 100.61 -100.93 -46.91
CA ALA A 304 101.33 -101.93 -46.12
C ALA A 304 100.68 -103.33 -46.21
N LEU A 305 99.34 -103.40 -46.17
CA LEU A 305 98.58 -104.65 -46.35
C LEU A 305 98.82 -105.26 -47.73
N ASN A 306 98.82 -104.45 -48.80
CA ASN A 306 99.13 -104.93 -50.15
C ASN A 306 100.55 -105.47 -50.26
N LYS A 307 101.54 -104.82 -49.62
CA LYS A 307 102.92 -105.34 -49.54
C LYS A 307 102.99 -106.65 -48.76
N ARG A 308 102.28 -106.77 -47.63
CA ARG A 308 102.21 -108.02 -46.86
C ARG A 308 101.60 -109.15 -47.68
N LYS A 309 100.54 -108.88 -48.43
CA LYS A 309 99.91 -109.86 -49.33
C LYS A 309 100.91 -110.35 -50.39
N ALA A 310 101.62 -109.45 -51.05
CA ALA A 310 102.65 -109.79 -52.03
C ALA A 310 103.82 -110.62 -51.44
N ILE A 311 104.21 -110.38 -50.19
CA ILE A 311 105.21 -111.19 -49.50
C ILE A 311 104.65 -112.59 -49.17
N ASN A 312 103.40 -112.67 -48.71
CA ASN A 312 102.75 -113.94 -48.37
C ASN A 312 102.53 -114.83 -49.61
N ASP A 313 102.20 -114.23 -50.75
CA ASP A 313 102.08 -114.94 -52.03
C ASP A 313 103.45 -115.52 -52.46
N ARG A 314 104.55 -114.75 -52.36
CA ARG A 314 105.91 -115.27 -52.60
C ARG A 314 106.32 -116.37 -51.64
N PHE A 315 105.94 -116.28 -50.37
CA PHE A 315 106.24 -117.30 -49.37
C PHE A 315 105.52 -118.62 -49.67
N ASN A 316 104.26 -118.55 -50.12
CA ASN A 316 103.52 -119.74 -50.54
C ASN A 316 104.09 -120.37 -51.82
N GLU A 317 104.57 -119.56 -52.76
CA GLU A 317 105.26 -120.00 -53.98
C GLU A 317 106.58 -120.74 -53.65
N GLN A 318 107.37 -120.19 -52.72
CA GLN A 318 108.61 -120.81 -52.23
C GLN A 318 108.35 -122.11 -51.44
N ASN A 319 107.26 -122.18 -50.66
CA ASN A 319 106.87 -123.41 -49.99
C ASN A 319 106.43 -124.50 -50.98
N HIS A 320 105.76 -124.13 -52.06
CA HIS A 320 105.39 -125.09 -53.12
C HIS A 320 106.63 -125.67 -53.82
N ASP A 321 107.63 -124.84 -54.12
CA ASP A 321 108.91 -125.28 -54.70
C ASP A 321 109.70 -126.21 -53.76
N ILE A 322 109.70 -125.93 -52.44
CA ILE A 322 110.32 -126.80 -51.43
C ILE A 322 109.60 -128.14 -51.34
N GLU A 323 108.26 -128.16 -51.44
CA GLU A 323 107.46 -129.39 -51.38
C GLU A 323 107.64 -130.26 -52.63
N MET A 324 107.84 -129.66 -53.81
CA MET A 324 108.18 -130.38 -55.04
C MET A 324 109.56 -131.04 -54.97
N ARG A 325 110.58 -130.35 -54.43
CA ARG A 325 111.91 -130.95 -54.19
C ARG A 325 111.90 -132.06 -53.13
N ARG A 326 110.98 -132.01 -52.17
CA ARG A 326 110.82 -133.06 -51.16
C ARG A 326 110.22 -134.34 -51.75
N LYS A 327 109.33 -134.23 -52.74
CA LYS A 327 108.77 -135.37 -53.48
C LYS A 327 109.76 -136.02 -54.46
N GLU A 328 110.74 -135.27 -54.98
CA GLU A 328 111.81 -135.85 -55.82
C GLU A 328 112.82 -136.70 -55.03
N LEU A 329 112.99 -136.45 -53.73
CA LEU A 329 113.95 -137.18 -52.88
C LEU A 329 113.43 -138.50 -52.29
N GLU A 330 112.13 -138.82 -52.45
CA GLU A 330 111.56 -140.13 -52.04
C GLU A 330 111.55 -141.18 -53.18
N PHE A 331 112.10 -140.87 -54.36
CA PHE A 331 111.95 -141.74 -55.55
C PHE A 331 113.22 -142.52 -55.99
N THR A 332 114.24 -142.68 -55.14
CA THR A 332 115.35 -143.60 -55.48
C THR A 332 115.80 -144.54 -54.35
N GLY A 333 115.27 -145.78 -54.40
CA GLY A 333 116.00 -147.00 -54.03
C GLY A 333 115.50 -147.77 -52.79
N ILE A 334 115.45 -149.11 -52.70
CA ILE A 334 116.06 -150.21 -53.47
C ILE A 334 115.34 -151.53 -53.11
N ASN A 335 115.19 -152.44 -54.10
CA ASN A 335 115.28 -153.89 -53.89
C ASN A 335 116.42 -154.40 -54.79
N ASN A 336 117.27 -155.26 -54.22
CA ASN A 336 118.57 -155.72 -54.71
C ASN A 336 118.49 -156.72 -55.88
N ASP A 337 119.48 -156.74 -56.79
CA ASP A 337 120.65 -157.65 -56.72
C ASP A 337 121.57 -157.53 -57.96
N ASN A 338 122.89 -157.63 -57.73
CA ASN A 338 124.00 -157.89 -58.69
C ASN A 338 124.69 -156.69 -59.41
N PRO A 339 125.97 -156.79 -59.85
CA PRO A 339 127.17 -156.63 -59.02
C PRO A 339 128.21 -155.61 -59.56
N ASN A 340 129.11 -155.19 -58.67
CA ASN A 340 130.45 -154.59 -58.90
C ASN A 340 130.62 -153.11 -59.34
N LYS A 341 131.52 -152.43 -58.59
CA LYS A 341 132.33 -151.20 -58.82
C LYS A 341 131.86 -149.83 -58.28
N ASP A 342 132.73 -149.31 -57.40
CA ASP A 342 133.28 -147.95 -57.21
C ASP A 342 132.46 -146.73 -56.70
N LEU A 343 133.20 -145.90 -55.93
CA LEU A 343 133.02 -144.48 -55.48
C LEU A 343 132.28 -144.25 -54.15
N ILE A 344 132.91 -143.81 -53.04
CA ILE A 344 133.68 -142.59 -52.64
C ILE A 344 132.79 -141.45 -52.07
N GLY A 345 132.96 -141.25 -50.75
CA GLY A 345 132.83 -140.09 -49.82
C GLY A 345 131.99 -138.84 -50.11
N PHE A 346 131.26 -138.35 -49.09
CA PHE A 346 130.72 -136.98 -48.94
C PHE A 346 130.27 -136.71 -47.48
N ASP A 347 130.14 -135.50 -46.93
CA ASP A 347 130.93 -134.24 -46.88
C ASP A 347 130.14 -133.28 -45.95
N ASP A 348 130.83 -132.50 -45.10
CA ASP A 348 130.32 -131.71 -43.96
C ASP A 348 129.48 -130.45 -44.34
N ASN A 349 129.03 -130.34 -45.58
CA ASN A 349 128.48 -129.10 -46.15
C ASN A 349 126.94 -128.96 -46.05
N PHE A 350 126.21 -130.03 -45.73
CA PHE A 350 124.74 -130.00 -45.72
C PHE A 350 124.13 -129.44 -44.42
N GLN A 351 124.80 -129.62 -43.27
CA GLN A 351 124.32 -129.09 -42.00
C GLN A 351 124.45 -127.56 -41.88
N HIS A 352 125.44 -126.94 -42.52
CA HIS A 352 125.65 -125.49 -42.41
C HIS A 352 124.61 -124.69 -43.21
N HIS A 353 124.05 -125.25 -44.29
CA HIS A 353 123.09 -124.53 -45.13
C HIS A 353 121.69 -124.47 -44.49
N ILE A 354 121.23 -125.55 -43.85
CA ILE A 354 119.93 -125.57 -43.16
C ILE A 354 119.91 -124.59 -41.97
N GLN A 355 120.99 -124.50 -41.20
CA GLN A 355 121.08 -123.54 -40.09
C GLN A 355 121.14 -122.07 -40.57
N LYS A 356 121.75 -121.80 -41.73
CA LYS A 356 121.81 -120.43 -42.28
C LYS A 356 120.43 -119.97 -42.79
N THR A 357 119.70 -120.83 -43.51
CA THR A 357 118.37 -120.49 -44.04
C THR A 357 117.32 -120.33 -42.94
N GLN A 358 117.36 -121.12 -41.86
CA GLN A 358 116.47 -120.91 -40.72
C GLN A 358 116.76 -119.60 -39.97
N LYS A 359 118.03 -119.19 -39.90
CA LYS A 359 118.44 -117.94 -39.24
C LYS A 359 118.02 -116.70 -40.03
N ASP A 360 118.12 -116.73 -41.36
CA ASP A 360 117.72 -115.61 -42.22
C ASP A 360 116.18 -115.45 -42.27
N VAL A 361 115.41 -116.54 -42.30
CA VAL A 361 113.94 -116.50 -42.23
C VAL A 361 113.44 -116.00 -40.86
N LEU A 362 114.10 -116.38 -39.76
CA LEU A 362 113.81 -115.84 -38.43
C LEU A 362 114.15 -114.35 -38.33
N TYR A 363 115.27 -113.92 -38.91
CA TYR A 363 115.68 -112.52 -38.91
C TYR A 363 114.69 -111.63 -39.69
N ASP A 364 114.21 -112.07 -40.86
CA ASP A 364 113.22 -111.30 -41.64
C ASP A 364 111.81 -111.33 -41.02
N ARG A 365 111.41 -112.43 -40.35
CA ARG A 365 110.18 -112.45 -39.54
C ARG A 365 110.27 -111.47 -38.37
N GLN A 366 111.38 -111.47 -37.63
CA GLN A 366 111.57 -110.57 -36.48
C GLN A 366 111.60 -109.10 -36.92
N LYS A 367 112.28 -108.79 -38.04
CA LYS A 367 112.34 -107.44 -38.60
C LYS A 367 110.97 -106.93 -39.08
N THR A 368 110.13 -107.83 -39.59
CA THR A 368 108.76 -107.49 -40.04
C THR A 368 107.80 -107.37 -38.86
N ALA A 369 107.93 -108.23 -37.84
CA ALA A 369 107.18 -108.12 -36.58
C ALA A 369 107.48 -106.80 -35.86
N ASN A 370 108.76 -106.42 -35.74
CA ASN A 370 109.16 -105.15 -35.14
C ASN A 370 108.63 -103.94 -35.92
N LYS A 371 108.51 -104.02 -37.26
CA LYS A 371 107.89 -102.95 -38.07
C LYS A 371 106.37 -102.85 -37.87
N PHE A 372 105.68 -103.98 -37.68
CA PHE A 372 104.26 -103.98 -37.36
C PHE A 372 103.99 -103.48 -35.94
N GLU A 373 104.87 -103.79 -34.98
CA GLU A 373 104.77 -103.31 -33.61
C GLU A 373 104.98 -101.79 -33.49
N VAL A 374 105.91 -101.21 -34.27
CA VAL A 374 106.08 -99.75 -34.36
C VAL A 374 104.86 -99.06 -35.01
N LEU A 375 104.21 -99.70 -35.98
CA LEU A 375 102.98 -99.18 -36.59
C LEU A 375 101.77 -99.30 -35.66
N LEU A 376 101.63 -100.41 -34.93
CA LEU A 376 100.60 -100.60 -33.91
C LEU A 376 100.74 -99.60 -32.77
N ASN A 377 101.96 -99.38 -32.27
CA ASN A 377 102.20 -98.38 -31.22
C ASN A 377 101.89 -96.93 -31.69
N ARG A 378 101.99 -96.65 -32.99
CA ARG A 378 101.61 -95.36 -33.59
C ARG A 378 100.09 -95.19 -33.74
N VAL A 379 99.36 -96.28 -33.98
CA VAL A 379 97.89 -96.29 -34.10
C VAL A 379 97.23 -96.32 -32.71
N GLU A 380 97.86 -96.95 -31.71
CA GLU A 380 97.40 -96.95 -30.31
C GLU A 380 97.84 -95.72 -29.50
N GLY A 381 98.57 -94.77 -30.10
CA GLY A 381 98.95 -93.51 -29.45
C GLY A 381 100.00 -93.64 -28.33
N LYS A 382 100.79 -94.72 -28.29
CA LYS A 382 101.84 -94.95 -27.28
C LYS A 382 103.21 -94.44 -27.78
N LYS A 383 103.89 -93.59 -26.99
CA LYS A 383 105.23 -93.03 -27.29
C LYS A 383 106.33 -94.09 -27.13
N VAL A 384 107.23 -94.20 -28.12
CA VAL A 384 108.46 -95.03 -28.09
C VAL A 384 109.68 -94.10 -28.04
N THR A 385 110.53 -94.19 -27.00
CA THR A 385 111.92 -93.67 -26.98
C THR A 385 112.73 -94.37 -25.87
N GLU A 386 114.03 -94.58 -26.11
CA GLU A 386 115.05 -95.25 -25.27
C GLU A 386 115.14 -94.70 -23.82
N ILE A 387 115.56 -95.57 -22.89
CA ILE A 387 115.48 -95.46 -21.42
C ILE A 387 116.76 -94.85 -20.79
N ASN A 388 116.58 -94.00 -19.76
CA ASN A 388 117.35 -93.96 -18.49
C ASN A 388 116.54 -93.04 -17.51
N GLU A 389 115.61 -93.46 -16.66
CA GLU A 389 115.58 -94.39 -15.50
C GLU A 389 116.14 -93.89 -14.13
N GLU A 390 116.33 -92.58 -13.91
CA GLU A 390 116.67 -92.08 -12.56
C GLU A 390 115.89 -90.86 -12.00
N GLU A 391 114.91 -90.30 -12.71
CA GLU A 391 114.13 -89.13 -12.20
C GLU A 391 112.63 -89.37 -12.02
N VAL A 392 112.15 -90.58 -12.32
CA VAL A 392 110.72 -90.95 -12.21
C VAL A 392 110.35 -91.44 -10.80
N GLN A 393 111.33 -91.60 -9.90
CA GLN A 393 111.14 -92.09 -8.53
C GLN A 393 110.81 -91.00 -7.49
N LYS A 394 110.37 -89.79 -7.88
CA LYS A 394 110.26 -88.67 -6.92
C LYS A 394 109.14 -87.64 -7.12
N ARG A 395 107.92 -88.06 -7.44
CA ARG A 395 106.71 -87.67 -6.67
C ARG A 395 105.41 -88.05 -7.36
N VAL A 396 104.98 -89.27 -6.99
CA VAL A 396 103.61 -89.77 -6.96
C VAL A 396 103.02 -89.54 -5.54
N GLU A 397 103.42 -88.47 -4.86
CA GLU A 397 102.84 -88.05 -3.58
C GLU A 397 102.29 -86.64 -3.76
N GLU A 398 101.02 -86.53 -4.16
CA GLU A 398 100.07 -85.45 -3.80
C GLU A 398 98.73 -85.50 -4.57
N GLU A 399 98.34 -86.66 -5.11
CA GLU A 399 96.94 -86.92 -5.46
C GLU A 399 96.30 -87.92 -4.47
N LEU A 400 95.36 -87.40 -3.66
CA LEU A 400 94.14 -88.01 -3.10
C LEU A 400 93.99 -87.99 -1.56
N LYS A 401 93.09 -87.10 -1.11
CA LYS A 401 91.89 -87.33 -0.24
C LYS A 401 91.32 -85.93 0.09
N GLN A 402 90.02 -85.62 0.05
CA GLN A 402 88.89 -86.37 0.62
C GLN A 402 87.53 -85.81 0.11
N ILE A 403 86.70 -86.71 -0.44
CA ILE A 403 85.27 -87.01 -0.17
C ILE A 403 84.23 -85.88 0.05
N ASN A 404 83.18 -85.92 -0.81
CA ASN A 404 81.74 -85.62 -0.66
C ASN A 404 81.23 -84.48 0.25
N SER A 405 80.39 -83.61 -0.33
CA SER A 405 78.95 -83.59 -0.06
C SER A 405 78.16 -82.73 -1.06
N ASP A 406 77.11 -83.34 -1.61
CA ASP A 406 75.79 -82.82 -1.96
C ASP A 406 75.54 -81.89 -3.16
N ASN A 407 74.88 -82.54 -4.13
CA ASN A 407 74.04 -82.02 -5.20
C ASN A 407 72.94 -81.06 -4.71
N LYS A 408 72.76 -79.94 -5.41
CA LYS A 408 71.52 -79.69 -6.19
C LYS A 408 71.72 -78.53 -7.16
N VAL A 409 71.68 -78.88 -8.44
CA VAL A 409 71.74 -77.98 -9.60
C VAL A 409 70.35 -77.42 -9.88
N LEU A 410 70.35 -76.13 -10.18
CA LEU A 410 69.25 -75.30 -10.70
C LEU A 410 68.92 -75.62 -12.17
N THR A 411 67.73 -75.16 -12.56
CA THR A 411 67.22 -74.79 -13.92
C THR A 411 66.41 -75.87 -14.68
N PRO A 412 65.61 -75.51 -15.70
CA PRO A 412 64.53 -74.51 -15.73
C PRO A 412 63.28 -74.95 -16.55
N ILE A 413 62.27 -74.08 -16.51
CA ILE A 413 61.09 -73.77 -17.36
C ILE A 413 60.98 -74.38 -18.79
N ILE A 414 59.70 -74.61 -19.17
CA ILE A 414 58.95 -74.42 -20.44
C ILE A 414 58.48 -75.72 -21.13
N SER A 415 57.16 -75.97 -21.10
CA SER A 415 56.24 -76.03 -22.27
C SER A 415 55.02 -76.91 -22.00
N SER A 416 53.83 -76.32 -22.21
CA SER A 416 52.52 -76.97 -22.43
C SER A 416 52.54 -77.93 -23.65
N PRO A 417 51.43 -78.54 -24.14
CA PRO A 417 50.03 -78.62 -23.67
C PRO A 417 49.41 -80.05 -23.76
N ASN A 418 48.19 -80.25 -23.26
CA ASN A 418 47.11 -81.10 -23.80
C ASN A 418 45.87 -80.91 -22.90
N GLU A 419 44.76 -80.39 -23.43
CA GLU A 419 43.60 -81.16 -23.96
C GLU A 419 42.90 -81.96 -22.85
N SER A 420 41.60 -81.96 -22.63
CA SER A 420 40.38 -81.43 -23.26
C SER A 420 39.27 -81.86 -22.23
N GLU A 421 38.24 -81.10 -21.90
CA GLU A 421 36.97 -80.91 -22.62
C GLU A 421 36.04 -80.15 -21.64
N GLU A 422 35.26 -79.18 -22.17
CA GLU A 422 33.89 -78.76 -21.79
C GLU A 422 33.61 -78.30 -20.33
N GLU A 423 32.93 -77.19 -20.01
CA GLU A 423 32.19 -76.17 -20.75
C GLU A 423 31.97 -74.97 -19.80
N GLU A 424 31.48 -73.86 -20.37
CA GLU A 424 31.54 -72.48 -19.92
C GLU A 424 30.58 -71.99 -18.81
N MET A 425 31.11 -71.02 -18.06
CA MET A 425 30.54 -69.69 -17.72
C MET A 425 29.55 -69.41 -16.56
N ILE A 426 30.05 -68.46 -15.74
CA ILE A 426 29.41 -67.24 -15.17
C ILE A 426 28.73 -67.29 -13.78
N ASN A 427 29.45 -66.62 -12.85
CA ASN A 427 29.05 -65.61 -11.84
C ASN A 427 29.01 -65.99 -10.35
N PRO A 428 29.77 -65.28 -9.47
CA PRO A 428 29.78 -65.51 -8.04
C PRO A 428 28.79 -64.55 -7.35
N LYS A 429 27.70 -65.09 -6.80
CA LYS A 429 26.78 -64.29 -5.97
C LYS A 429 25.97 -65.12 -4.98
N VAL A 430 26.63 -65.85 -4.08
CA VAL A 430 25.95 -66.49 -2.94
C VAL A 430 26.88 -66.56 -1.73
N GLN A 431 27.06 -65.44 -1.02
CA GLN A 431 27.49 -65.45 0.40
C GLN A 431 27.27 -64.12 1.14
N ALA A 432 26.28 -63.32 0.72
CA ALA A 432 25.93 -62.06 1.39
C ALA A 432 24.41 -61.80 1.38
N LEU A 433 23.62 -62.83 1.68
CA LEU A 433 22.15 -62.76 1.77
C LEU A 433 21.60 -63.43 3.03
N GLN A 434 22.28 -63.25 4.18
CA GLN A 434 21.75 -63.66 5.49
C GLN A 434 21.88 -62.58 6.58
N GLU A 435 22.33 -61.36 6.26
CA GLU A 435 22.43 -60.25 7.24
C GLU A 435 21.60 -59.00 6.89
N ILE A 436 20.77 -59.03 5.84
CA ILE A 436 19.89 -57.89 5.47
C ILE A 436 18.42 -58.13 5.88
N GLU A 437 18.07 -59.30 6.40
CA GLU A 437 16.67 -59.64 6.74
C GLU A 437 16.24 -59.24 8.17
N GLU A 438 17.17 -58.81 9.03
CA GLU A 438 16.85 -58.40 10.43
C GLU A 438 16.70 -56.88 10.64
N ILE A 439 17.02 -56.03 9.66
CA ILE A 439 16.88 -54.56 9.84
C ILE A 439 15.55 -54.00 9.29
N ILE A 440 14.80 -54.79 8.51
CA ILE A 440 13.56 -54.30 7.86
C ILE A 440 12.29 -54.49 8.74
N LYS A 441 12.35 -55.16 9.90
CA LYS A 441 11.13 -55.53 10.64
C LYS A 441 10.67 -54.65 11.80
N THR A 442 11.37 -53.59 12.21
CA THR A 442 10.87 -52.73 13.32
C THR A 442 11.24 -51.25 13.19
N SER A 443 10.71 -50.56 12.18
CA SER A 443 10.47 -49.10 12.24
C SER A 443 9.35 -48.69 11.28
N PRO A 444 8.54 -47.68 11.62
CA PRO A 444 7.17 -47.57 11.16
C PRO A 444 7.11 -47.07 9.72
N ILE A 445 6.22 -47.71 8.95
CA ILE A 445 5.78 -47.28 7.62
C ILE A 445 5.14 -45.89 7.78
N LEU A 446 5.90 -44.86 7.43
CA LEU A 446 5.37 -43.56 7.02
C LEU A 446 5.52 -43.54 5.50
N GLU A 447 4.38 -43.65 4.82
CA GLU A 447 4.25 -43.39 3.38
C GLU A 447 4.78 -41.97 3.10
N ARG A 448 6.06 -41.84 2.75
CA ARG A 448 6.58 -40.61 2.16
C ARG A 448 6.13 -40.60 0.71
N GLU A 449 5.16 -39.73 0.39
CA GLU A 449 4.94 -39.32 -1.00
C GLU A 449 6.28 -38.82 -1.57
N PRO A 450 6.64 -39.18 -2.81
CA PRO A 450 7.90 -38.73 -3.40
C PRO A 450 7.96 -37.20 -3.41
N GLU A 451 9.08 -36.61 -3.02
CA GLU A 451 9.26 -35.17 -2.81
C GLU A 451 8.81 -34.30 -3.99
N GLU A 452 8.88 -34.81 -5.22
CA GLU A 452 8.33 -34.14 -6.41
C GLU A 452 6.82 -33.94 -6.35
N LYS A 453 6.08 -34.88 -5.75
CA LYS A 453 4.62 -34.82 -5.60
C LYS A 453 4.19 -33.82 -4.52
N ILE A 454 5.02 -33.62 -3.49
CA ILE A 454 4.84 -32.60 -2.45
C ILE A 454 5.07 -31.21 -3.06
N LYS A 455 6.19 -31.02 -3.78
CA LYS A 455 6.47 -29.76 -4.49
C LYS A 455 5.39 -29.41 -5.52
N MET A 456 4.87 -30.41 -6.23
CA MET A 456 3.80 -30.19 -7.21
C MET A 456 2.45 -29.84 -6.52
N LYS A 457 2.15 -30.42 -5.35
CA LYS A 457 0.99 -30.01 -4.53
C LYS A 457 1.13 -28.60 -3.99
N GLU A 458 2.31 -28.19 -3.53
CA GLU A 458 2.59 -26.83 -3.05
C GLU A 458 2.46 -25.82 -4.18
N GLN A 459 2.95 -26.14 -5.39
CA GLN A 459 2.76 -25.30 -6.57
C GLN A 459 1.28 -25.15 -6.95
N ILE A 460 0.51 -26.23 -6.89
CA ILE A 460 -0.94 -26.20 -7.16
C ILE A 460 -1.67 -25.38 -6.11
N GLN A 461 -1.31 -25.48 -4.82
CA GLN A 461 -1.91 -24.68 -3.76
C GLN A 461 -1.55 -23.19 -3.87
N LEU A 462 -0.32 -22.86 -4.28
CA LEU A 462 0.08 -21.48 -4.56
C LEU A 462 -0.72 -20.89 -5.72
N LEU A 463 -0.86 -21.64 -6.83
CA LEU A 463 -1.68 -21.23 -7.96
C LEU A 463 -3.16 -21.08 -7.59
N GLN A 464 -3.69 -21.93 -6.71
CA GLN A 464 -5.06 -21.80 -6.20
C GLN A 464 -5.24 -20.54 -5.36
N ARG A 465 -4.34 -20.26 -4.41
CA ARG A 465 -4.36 -19.01 -3.64
C ARG A 465 -4.25 -17.78 -4.53
N GLU A 466 -3.36 -17.80 -5.53
CA GLU A 466 -3.17 -16.68 -6.44
C GLU A 466 -4.44 -16.41 -7.28
N ASN A 467 -5.16 -17.48 -7.65
CA ASN A 467 -6.41 -17.37 -8.39
C ASN A 467 -7.57 -16.87 -7.51
N GLU A 468 -7.65 -17.32 -6.25
CA GLU A 468 -8.60 -16.80 -5.26
C GLU A 468 -8.36 -15.31 -4.98
N LEU A 469 -7.10 -14.90 -4.86
CA LEU A 469 -6.73 -13.50 -4.62
C LEU A 469 -7.10 -12.60 -5.81
N LYS A 470 -6.90 -13.11 -7.05
CA LYS A 470 -7.35 -12.44 -8.28
C LYS A 470 -8.87 -12.34 -8.36
N GLN A 471 -9.61 -13.39 -8.00
CA GLN A 471 -11.08 -13.33 -7.95
C GLN A 471 -11.56 -12.30 -6.93
N HIS A 472 -10.91 -12.24 -5.76
CA HIS A 472 -11.29 -11.29 -4.71
C HIS A 472 -10.98 -9.83 -5.09
N GLN A 473 -9.90 -9.59 -5.85
CA GLN A 473 -9.60 -8.29 -6.44
C GLN A 473 -10.62 -7.91 -7.51
N LEU A 474 -11.00 -8.84 -8.38
CA LEU A 474 -12.02 -8.60 -9.42
C LEU A 474 -13.37 -8.23 -8.82
N GLN A 475 -13.80 -8.93 -7.75
CA GLN A 475 -15.04 -8.59 -7.03
C GLN A 475 -15.00 -7.21 -6.39
N LYS A 476 -13.85 -6.80 -5.83
CA LYS A 476 -13.67 -5.44 -5.29
C LYS A 476 -13.72 -4.37 -6.39
N GLU A 477 -13.14 -4.63 -7.55
CA GLU A 477 -13.23 -3.72 -8.70
C GLU A 477 -14.67 -3.61 -9.22
N GLU A 478 -15.40 -4.72 -9.33
CA GLU A 478 -16.81 -4.71 -9.71
C GLU A 478 -17.69 -3.93 -8.71
N GLU A 479 -17.51 -4.13 -7.40
CA GLU A 479 -18.22 -3.33 -6.38
C GLU A 479 -17.90 -1.84 -6.47
N CYS A 480 -16.65 -1.49 -6.78
CA CYS A 480 -16.23 -0.10 -6.93
C CYS A 480 -16.88 0.55 -8.17
N LEU A 481 -16.95 -0.19 -9.30
CA LEU A 481 -17.63 0.24 -10.52
C LEU A 481 -19.13 0.42 -10.30
N ILE A 482 -19.78 -0.49 -9.58
CA ILE A 482 -21.21 -0.38 -9.24
C ILE A 482 -21.48 0.89 -8.42
N LYS A 483 -20.67 1.16 -7.39
CA LYS A 483 -20.79 2.38 -6.57
C LYS A 483 -20.55 3.65 -7.40
N GLU A 484 -19.61 3.62 -8.34
CA GLU A 484 -19.35 4.75 -9.23
C GLU A 484 -20.53 4.99 -10.18
N GLU A 485 -21.14 3.93 -10.70
CA GLU A 485 -22.31 4.01 -11.57
C GLU A 485 -23.55 4.53 -10.82
N GLU A 486 -23.79 4.08 -9.58
CA GLU A 486 -24.84 4.63 -8.71
C GLU A 486 -24.63 6.12 -8.41
N ASN A 487 -23.39 6.54 -8.13
CA ASN A 487 -23.06 7.94 -7.89
C ASN A 487 -23.28 8.79 -9.15
N ASN A 488 -22.88 8.31 -10.32
CA ASN A 488 -23.15 8.97 -11.60
C ASN A 488 -24.65 9.08 -11.88
N GLN A 489 -25.44 8.06 -11.52
CA GLN A 489 -26.90 8.11 -11.65
C GLN A 489 -27.52 9.18 -10.74
N LYS A 490 -27.09 9.27 -9.48
CA LYS A 490 -27.52 10.32 -8.55
C LYS A 490 -27.15 11.71 -9.06
N LEU A 491 -25.93 11.87 -9.57
CA LEU A 491 -25.46 13.14 -10.13
C LEU A 491 -26.34 13.57 -11.31
N LYS A 492 -26.68 12.63 -12.19
CA LYS A 492 -27.56 12.86 -13.34
C LYS A 492 -28.95 13.35 -12.91
N MET A 493 -29.57 12.70 -11.91
CA MET A 493 -30.87 13.15 -11.40
C MET A 493 -30.80 14.55 -10.79
N SER A 494 -29.74 14.86 -10.04
CA SER A 494 -29.56 16.21 -9.47
C SER A 494 -29.37 17.28 -10.56
N VAL A 495 -28.66 16.96 -11.64
CA VAL A 495 -28.51 17.87 -12.79
C VAL A 495 -29.85 18.09 -13.50
N GLU A 496 -30.64 17.04 -13.68
CA GLU A 496 -31.99 17.16 -14.26
C GLU A 496 -32.91 18.04 -13.38
N GLU A 497 -32.87 17.87 -12.05
CA GLU A 497 -33.65 18.69 -11.11
C GLU A 497 -33.22 20.16 -11.13
N ILE A 498 -31.90 20.42 -11.18
CA ILE A 498 -31.36 21.78 -11.30
C ILE A 498 -31.84 22.41 -12.62
N ASN A 499 -31.75 21.69 -13.73
CA ASN A 499 -32.21 22.19 -15.03
C ASN A 499 -33.71 22.48 -15.03
N GLU A 500 -34.52 21.66 -14.37
CA GLU A 500 -35.96 21.90 -14.23
C GLU A 500 -36.24 23.18 -13.42
N ARG A 501 -35.50 23.40 -12.32
CA ARG A 501 -35.61 24.63 -11.51
C ARG A 501 -35.17 25.86 -12.30
N ILE A 502 -34.08 25.77 -13.05
CA ILE A 502 -33.60 26.86 -13.93
C ILE A 502 -34.65 27.19 -14.99
N SER A 503 -35.27 26.17 -15.59
CA SER A 503 -36.33 26.34 -16.58
C SER A 503 -37.55 27.06 -16.00
N LYS A 504 -37.99 26.67 -14.79
CA LYS A 504 -39.07 27.36 -14.06
C LYS A 504 -38.74 28.82 -13.74
N ILE A 505 -37.49 29.09 -13.34
CA ILE A 505 -37.04 30.46 -13.06
C ILE A 505 -36.99 31.27 -14.36
N ALA A 506 -36.48 30.68 -15.46
CA ALA A 506 -36.44 31.32 -16.77
C ALA A 506 -37.84 31.75 -17.24
N ASP A 507 -38.86 30.89 -17.07
CA ASP A 507 -40.25 31.22 -17.36
C ASP A 507 -40.76 32.41 -16.53
N ILE A 508 -40.40 32.48 -15.23
CA ILE A 508 -40.78 33.58 -14.33
C ILE A 508 -40.17 34.92 -14.78
N VAL A 509 -38.92 34.92 -15.24
CA VAL A 509 -38.25 36.13 -15.73
C VAL A 509 -38.47 36.40 -17.22
N GLY A 510 -39.39 35.66 -17.87
CA GLY A 510 -39.79 35.88 -19.27
C GLY A 510 -38.73 35.47 -20.30
N LEU A 511 -37.83 34.56 -19.94
CA LEU A 511 -36.84 33.96 -20.83
C LEU A 511 -37.34 32.60 -21.37
N SER A 512 -36.70 32.06 -22.42
CA SER A 512 -37.08 30.72 -22.90
C SER A 512 -36.65 29.65 -21.90
N SER A 513 -37.41 28.56 -21.81
CA SER A 513 -37.13 27.38 -20.98
C SER A 513 -35.80 26.68 -21.29
N THR A 514 -35.16 27.03 -22.40
CA THR A 514 -33.83 26.57 -22.85
C THR A 514 -32.69 27.56 -22.54
N SER A 515 -32.97 28.65 -21.85
CA SER A 515 -31.96 29.67 -21.52
C SER A 515 -30.94 29.10 -20.55
N SER A 516 -29.65 29.39 -20.79
CA SER A 516 -28.59 28.95 -19.89
C SER A 516 -28.70 29.64 -18.52
N PHE A 517 -28.16 28.99 -17.49
CA PHE A 517 -28.18 29.52 -16.12
C PHE A 517 -27.64 30.96 -16.04
N ASP A 518 -26.51 31.22 -16.70
CA ASP A 518 -25.88 32.54 -16.69
C ASP A 518 -26.80 33.64 -17.24
N VAL A 519 -27.56 33.32 -18.30
CA VAL A 519 -28.53 34.25 -18.90
C VAL A 519 -29.71 34.52 -17.96
N VAL A 520 -30.16 33.50 -17.23
CA VAL A 520 -31.22 33.65 -16.21
C VAL A 520 -30.73 34.51 -15.04
N VAL A 521 -29.51 34.30 -14.58
CA VAL A 521 -28.90 35.08 -13.48
C VAL A 521 -28.71 36.54 -13.88
N ASP A 522 -28.20 36.81 -15.08
CA ASP A 522 -28.04 38.16 -15.59
C ASP A 522 -29.36 38.91 -15.66
N LYS A 523 -30.43 38.23 -16.09
CA LYS A 523 -31.77 38.84 -16.15
C LYS A 523 -32.35 39.14 -14.77
N ILE A 524 -32.14 38.25 -13.79
CA ILE A 524 -32.54 38.50 -12.39
C ILE A 524 -31.78 39.70 -11.82
N MET A 525 -30.48 39.82 -12.10
CA MET A 525 -29.66 40.95 -11.65
C MET A 525 -30.09 42.27 -12.27
N GLU A 526 -30.49 42.26 -13.55
CA GLU A 526 -31.08 43.42 -14.23
C GLU A 526 -32.42 43.83 -13.59
N MET A 527 -33.35 42.89 -13.41
CA MET A 527 -34.64 43.14 -12.76
C MET A 527 -34.49 43.64 -11.32
N LYS A 528 -33.49 43.13 -10.58
CA LYS A 528 -33.18 43.60 -9.23
C LYS A 528 -32.72 45.06 -9.23
N LYS A 529 -31.84 45.45 -10.15
CA LYS A 529 -31.41 46.86 -10.29
C LYS A 529 -32.59 47.77 -10.63
N GLU A 530 -33.52 47.31 -11.47
CA GLU A 530 -34.75 48.06 -11.76
C GLU A 530 -35.64 48.22 -10.53
N CYS A 531 -35.81 47.15 -9.74
CA CYS A 531 -36.56 47.19 -8.47
C CYS A 531 -35.91 48.14 -7.46
N ASP A 532 -34.60 48.06 -7.26
CA ASP A 532 -33.85 48.95 -6.35
C ASP A 532 -33.99 50.42 -6.78
N CYS A 533 -33.98 50.69 -8.09
CA CYS A 533 -34.18 52.03 -8.65
C CYS A 533 -35.61 52.54 -8.46
N LEU A 534 -36.62 51.67 -8.59
CA LEU A 534 -38.02 51.98 -8.30
C LEU A 534 -38.26 52.21 -6.81
N GLU A 535 -37.64 51.41 -5.94
CA GLU A 535 -37.76 51.56 -4.48
C GLU A 535 -37.19 52.91 -4.02
N ASN A 536 -36.05 53.32 -4.57
CA ASN A 536 -35.49 54.65 -4.30
C ASN A 536 -36.42 55.78 -4.79
N LYS A 537 -37.05 55.63 -5.96
CA LYS A 537 -38.05 56.59 -6.46
C LYS A 537 -39.36 56.63 -5.67
N ILE A 538 -39.71 55.56 -4.96
CA ILE A 538 -40.89 55.51 -4.08
C ILE A 538 -40.58 56.13 -2.71
N LYS A 539 -39.31 56.07 -2.28
CA LYS A 539 -38.83 56.67 -1.03
C LYS A 539 -38.65 58.19 -1.13
N ASP A 540 -38.30 58.70 -2.31
CA ASP A 540 -38.29 60.13 -2.65
C ASP A 540 -39.71 60.67 -2.89
#